data_AF-A0A9P9J5H4-F1
#
_entry.id   AF-A0A9P9J5H4-F1
#
_cell.length_a   1.000
_cell.length_b   1.000
_cell.length_c   1.000
_cell.angle_alpha   90.00
_cell.angle_beta   90.00
_cell.angle_gamma   90.00
#
_symmetry.space_group_name_H-M   'P 1'
#
loop_
_entity.id
_entity.type
_entity.pdbx_description
1 polymer ?
#
loop_
_entity_poly.entity_id
_entity_poly.type
_entity_poly.pdbx_seq_one_letter_code
_entity_poly.pdbx_strand_id
1 'polypeptide(L)'
;MPSPSNPLNPTFEGHIASTIDALILFEACLSGQLNHVPRRPHDRERQDLIKSGNVFIYEEHASGIKRWTDGVSWSPSRILGNFLIYRELEKPFPPGEKKRALKKNKKPQQGDSERALIGSLIDSYPFKNEGLVKKTISVSYQGVPHHLVSYYNVNDVMAGRLTTPTKHHNLRNVIPRSELIMSQNFRAPI
;
A
#
# COMPACT_ATOMS: atom_id res chain seq x y z
N MET A 1 -25.50 6.06 -24.07
CA MET A 1 -24.05 6.25 -23.90
C MET A 1 -23.69 5.97 -22.46
N PRO A 2 -22.63 5.22 -22.13
CA PRO A 2 -22.17 5.15 -20.75
C PRO A 2 -21.75 6.56 -20.32
N SER A 3 -22.24 7.01 -19.17
CA SER A 3 -21.82 8.28 -18.58
C SER A 3 -20.29 8.32 -18.47
N PRO A 4 -19.62 9.45 -18.75
CA PRO A 4 -18.19 9.57 -18.51
C PRO A 4 -17.98 9.30 -17.01
N SER A 5 -17.43 8.13 -16.68
CA SER A 5 -17.14 7.78 -15.31
C SER A 5 -16.13 8.79 -14.77
N ASN A 6 -16.46 9.40 -13.62
CA ASN A 6 -15.59 10.38 -12.98
C ASN A 6 -14.21 9.74 -12.78
N PRO A 7 -13.10 10.45 -13.11
CA PRO A 7 -11.76 9.89 -12.98
C PRO A 7 -11.49 9.47 -11.54
N LEU A 8 -10.86 8.31 -11.37
CA LEU A 8 -10.49 7.84 -10.04
C LEU A 8 -9.30 8.66 -9.53
N ASN A 9 -9.35 9.12 -8.28
CA ASN A 9 -8.26 9.87 -7.65
C ASN A 9 -7.71 9.07 -6.46
N PRO A 10 -6.42 9.25 -6.10
CA PRO A 10 -5.90 8.71 -4.85
C PRO A 10 -6.65 9.29 -3.65
N THR A 11 -6.83 8.48 -2.61
CA THR A 11 -7.37 8.93 -1.31
C THR A 11 -6.39 9.87 -0.62
N PHE A 12 -5.09 9.63 -0.77
CA PHE A 12 -4.01 10.44 -0.23
C PHE A 12 -2.75 10.31 -1.09
N GLU A 13 -1.90 11.34 -1.08
CA GLU A 13 -0.58 11.32 -1.73
C GLU A 13 0.52 11.52 -0.67
N GLY A 14 1.34 10.50 -0.46
CA GLY A 14 2.44 10.51 0.52
C GLY A 14 2.93 9.11 0.88
N HIS A 15 3.54 8.95 2.05
CA HIS A 15 4.10 7.68 2.51
C HIS A 15 3.46 7.18 3.81
N ILE A 16 3.13 5.88 3.84
CA ILE A 16 2.62 5.22 5.05
C ILE A 16 3.79 4.53 5.76
N ALA A 17 4.41 5.23 6.71
CA ALA A 17 5.57 4.72 7.42
C ALA A 17 5.15 3.71 8.50
N SER A 18 4.11 4.02 9.25
CA SER A 18 3.69 3.32 10.47
C SER A 18 2.24 2.86 10.44
N THR A 19 1.82 2.05 11.41
CA THR A 19 0.40 1.68 11.56
C THR A 19 -0.46 2.90 11.91
N ILE A 20 0.04 3.81 12.76
CA ILE A 20 -0.69 5.04 13.08
C ILE A 20 -0.96 5.92 11.85
N ASP A 21 -0.02 6.00 10.89
CA ASP A 21 -0.25 6.71 9.63
C ASP A 21 -1.44 6.13 8.86
N ALA A 22 -1.56 4.80 8.80
CA ALA A 22 -2.68 4.14 8.15
C ALA A 22 -4.00 4.40 8.88
N LEU A 23 -3.98 4.31 10.22
CA LEU A 23 -5.17 4.54 11.05
C LEU A 23 -5.69 5.98 10.93
N ILE A 24 -4.80 6.98 10.83
CA ILE A 24 -5.17 8.37 10.56
C ILE A 24 -5.94 8.48 9.24
N LEU A 25 -5.49 7.80 8.18
CA LEU A 25 -6.20 7.86 6.90
C LEU A 25 -7.54 7.11 6.92
N PHE A 26 -7.62 5.96 7.61
CA PHE A 26 -8.91 5.28 7.82
C PHE A 26 -9.88 6.18 8.58
N GLU A 27 -9.44 6.82 9.66
CA GLU A 27 -10.26 7.75 10.43
C GLU A 27 -10.73 8.95 9.59
N ALA A 28 -9.83 9.56 8.82
CA ALA A 28 -10.18 10.66 7.93
C ALA A 28 -11.21 10.25 6.87
N CYS A 29 -11.15 9.00 6.38
CA CYS A 29 -12.16 8.46 5.48
C CYS A 29 -13.51 8.20 6.18
N LEU A 30 -13.50 7.62 7.38
CA LEU A 30 -14.72 7.36 8.16
C LEU A 30 -15.41 8.65 8.63
N SER A 31 -14.64 9.72 8.80
CA SER A 31 -15.12 11.05 9.18
C SER A 31 -15.50 11.94 7.97
N GLY A 32 -15.38 11.42 6.75
CA GLY A 32 -15.73 12.14 5.52
C GLY A 32 -14.75 13.24 5.11
N GLN A 33 -13.59 13.35 5.75
CA GLN A 33 -12.55 14.31 5.39
C GLN A 33 -11.77 13.87 4.13
N LEU A 34 -11.60 12.56 3.96
CA LEU A 34 -11.06 11.94 2.76
C LEU A 34 -12.08 10.96 2.17
N ASN A 35 -11.96 10.66 0.89
CA ASN A 35 -12.90 9.79 0.20
C ASN A 35 -12.36 8.37 0.01
N HIS A 36 -13.20 7.40 0.32
CA HIS A 36 -12.99 6.03 -0.14
C HIS A 36 -13.06 5.98 -1.66
N VAL A 37 -12.28 5.09 -2.27
CA VAL A 37 -12.36 4.84 -3.71
C VAL A 37 -13.56 3.93 -3.98
N PRO A 38 -14.48 4.30 -4.89
CA PRO A 38 -15.72 3.56 -5.09
C PRO A 38 -15.57 2.38 -6.04
N ARG A 39 -14.42 2.26 -6.72
CA ARG A 39 -14.17 1.27 -7.75
C ARG A 39 -12.68 1.05 -7.97
N ARG A 40 -12.36 0.01 -8.74
CA ARG A 40 -11.00 -0.26 -9.23
C ARG A 40 -10.60 0.76 -10.30
N PRO A 41 -9.29 1.01 -10.48
CA PRO A 41 -8.80 1.75 -11.62
C PRO A 41 -9.04 0.95 -12.91
N HIS A 42 -9.59 1.62 -13.91
CA HIS A 42 -9.65 1.08 -15.27
C HIS A 42 -8.25 1.01 -15.87
N ASP A 43 -8.06 0.15 -16.88
CA ASP A 43 -6.76 -0.07 -17.51
C ASP A 43 -6.10 1.25 -17.98
N ARG A 44 -6.90 2.15 -18.58
CA ARG A 44 -6.45 3.48 -19.03
C ARG A 44 -6.00 4.42 -17.91
N GLU A 45 -6.48 4.23 -16.68
CA GLU A 45 -6.16 5.10 -15.54
C GLU A 45 -4.92 4.59 -14.77
N ARG A 46 -4.55 3.32 -14.94
CA ARG A 46 -3.50 2.67 -14.12
C ARG A 46 -2.14 3.34 -14.27
N GLN A 47 -1.79 3.81 -15.46
CA GLN A 47 -0.49 4.45 -15.69
C GLN A 47 -0.31 5.70 -14.81
N ASP A 48 -1.38 6.45 -14.57
CA ASP A 48 -1.34 7.67 -13.76
C ASP A 48 -1.59 7.42 -12.27
N LEU A 49 -2.23 6.28 -11.94
CA LEU A 49 -2.65 5.95 -10.58
C LEU A 49 -1.70 5.00 -9.84
N ILE A 50 -1.05 4.08 -10.54
CA ILE A 50 -0.15 3.08 -9.93
C ILE A 50 1.26 3.64 -9.94
N LYS A 51 1.45 4.72 -9.17
CA LYS A 51 2.71 5.48 -9.07
C LYS A 51 3.08 5.73 -7.61
N SER A 52 4.35 6.05 -7.40
CA SER A 52 4.88 6.39 -6.08
C SER A 52 4.12 7.54 -5.42
N GLY A 53 3.83 7.40 -4.13
CA GLY A 53 3.06 8.36 -3.33
C GLY A 53 1.57 8.08 -3.28
N ASN A 54 0.99 7.42 -4.29
CA ASN A 54 -0.46 7.23 -4.30
C ASN A 54 -0.92 6.20 -3.24
N VAL A 55 -1.95 6.59 -2.49
CA VAL A 55 -2.63 5.76 -1.49
C VAL A 55 -4.12 5.70 -1.79
N PHE A 56 -4.68 4.50 -1.76
CA PHE A 56 -6.10 4.25 -2.02
C PHE A 56 -6.70 3.52 -0.82
N ILE A 57 -7.88 3.97 -0.38
CA ILE A 57 -8.64 3.30 0.67
C ILE A 57 -10.02 2.93 0.11
N TYR A 58 -10.40 1.66 0.23
CA TYR A 58 -11.73 1.21 -0.17
C TYR A 58 -12.42 0.44 0.95
N GLU A 59 -13.74 0.51 0.94
CA GLU A 59 -14.65 -0.24 1.78
C GLU A 59 -15.29 -1.35 0.93
N GLU A 60 -15.27 -2.61 1.38
CA GLU A 60 -15.59 -3.77 0.53
C GLU A 60 -17.03 -3.80 -0.01
N HIS A 61 -18.03 -3.46 0.79
CA HIS A 61 -19.45 -3.51 0.43
C HIS A 61 -19.83 -2.40 -0.55
N ALA A 62 -19.49 -1.13 -0.24
CA ALA A 62 -19.85 0.00 -1.12
C ALA A 62 -19.09 -0.04 -2.45
N SER A 63 -17.83 -0.48 -2.45
CA SER A 63 -17.02 -0.54 -3.67
C SER A 63 -17.14 -1.85 -4.45
N GLY A 64 -17.58 -2.93 -3.79
CA GLY A 64 -17.53 -4.29 -4.32
C GLY A 64 -16.11 -4.87 -4.49
N ILE A 65 -15.07 -4.19 -4.01
CA ILE A 65 -13.67 -4.58 -4.18
C ILE A 65 -13.27 -5.51 -3.03
N LYS A 66 -13.09 -6.81 -3.31
CA LYS A 66 -12.57 -7.78 -2.31
C LYS A 66 -11.04 -7.95 -2.32
N ARG A 67 -10.38 -7.52 -3.39
CA ARG A 67 -8.92 -7.67 -3.61
C ARG A 67 -8.46 -6.62 -4.58
N TRP A 68 -7.55 -5.74 -4.24
CA TRP A 68 -7.07 -4.73 -5.20
C TRP A 68 -6.31 -5.35 -6.41
N THR A 69 -6.59 -4.86 -7.62
CA THR A 69 -5.94 -5.31 -8.87
C THR A 69 -5.46 -4.09 -9.68
N ASP A 70 -4.17 -4.05 -9.94
CA ASP A 70 -3.47 -2.89 -10.53
C ASP A 70 -2.73 -3.22 -11.83
N GLY A 71 -2.78 -4.48 -12.30
CA GLY A 71 -2.11 -4.92 -13.53
C GLY A 71 -0.59 -5.07 -13.42
N VAL A 72 0.01 -4.77 -12.26
CA VAL A 72 1.46 -4.88 -12.05
C VAL A 72 1.84 -6.29 -11.61
N SER A 73 2.98 -6.78 -12.09
CA SER A 73 3.54 -8.06 -11.67
C SER A 73 4.23 -7.91 -10.31
N TRP A 74 3.63 -8.47 -9.26
CA TRP A 74 4.13 -8.37 -7.89
C TRP A 74 4.80 -9.65 -7.41
N SER A 75 5.84 -9.50 -6.57
CA SER A 75 6.41 -10.60 -5.79
C SER A 75 5.35 -11.25 -4.87
N PRO A 76 5.57 -12.48 -4.38
CA PRO A 76 4.84 -12.97 -3.21
C PRO A 76 4.97 -11.99 -2.03
N SER A 77 3.94 -11.90 -1.20
CA SER A 77 3.94 -10.98 -0.05
C SER A 77 4.99 -11.35 0.99
N ARG A 78 5.43 -10.33 1.73
CA ARG A 78 6.15 -10.48 3.01
C ARG A 78 5.49 -9.62 4.08
N ILE A 79 5.65 -10.02 5.33
CA ILE A 79 5.17 -9.25 6.47
C ILE A 79 6.24 -8.21 6.82
N LEU A 80 5.82 -6.97 7.01
CA LEU A 80 6.63 -5.89 7.56
C LEU A 80 5.80 -5.14 8.60
N GLY A 81 6.04 -5.43 9.89
CA GLY A 81 5.16 -4.98 10.97
C GLY A 81 3.72 -5.49 10.75
N ASN A 82 2.76 -4.56 10.73
CA ASN A 82 1.34 -4.85 10.47
C ASN A 82 0.95 -4.88 9.00
N PHE A 83 1.91 -4.74 8.09
CA PHE A 83 1.66 -4.62 6.67
C PHE A 83 2.05 -5.88 5.91
N LEU A 84 1.36 -6.10 4.79
CA LEU A 84 1.89 -6.92 3.70
C LEU A 84 2.60 -6.01 2.70
N ILE A 85 3.78 -6.42 2.28
CA ILE A 85 4.58 -5.73 1.28
C ILE A 85 4.83 -6.61 0.06
N TYR A 86 4.91 -5.95 -1.09
CA TYR A 86 5.15 -6.52 -2.41
C TYR A 86 6.12 -5.61 -3.16
N ARG A 87 6.98 -6.19 -3.99
CA ARG A 87 7.88 -5.42 -4.86
C ARG A 87 7.63 -5.81 -6.32
N GLU A 88 7.67 -4.81 -7.20
CA GLU A 88 7.46 -4.97 -8.63
C GLU A 88 8.53 -5.89 -9.23
N LEU A 89 8.07 -6.81 -10.08
CA LEU A 89 8.89 -7.73 -10.82
C LEU A 89 9.10 -7.21 -12.24
N GLU A 90 10.25 -7.54 -12.82
CA GLU A 90 10.55 -7.19 -14.21
C GLU A 90 9.62 -7.91 -15.20
N LYS A 91 9.25 -9.16 -14.88
CA LYS A 91 8.32 -9.99 -15.66
C LYS A 91 7.40 -10.79 -14.73
N PRO A 92 6.18 -11.12 -15.16
CA PRO A 92 5.34 -12.06 -14.42
C PRO A 92 6.02 -13.43 -14.31
N PHE A 93 5.66 -14.20 -13.29
CA PHE A 93 6.09 -15.60 -13.19
C PHE A 93 5.52 -16.41 -14.37
N PRO A 94 6.31 -17.31 -14.98
CA PRO A 94 5.81 -18.23 -16.00
C PRO A 94 4.62 -19.06 -15.48
N PRO A 95 3.61 -19.36 -16.32
CA PRO A 95 2.51 -20.24 -15.94
C PRO A 95 3.01 -21.59 -15.41
N GLY A 96 2.50 -22.02 -14.26
CA GLY A 96 2.82 -23.35 -13.68
C GLY A 96 4.10 -23.42 -12.83
N GLU A 97 4.92 -22.37 -12.77
CA GLU A 97 6.13 -22.39 -11.95
C GLU A 97 5.86 -22.07 -10.47
N LYS A 98 6.54 -22.82 -9.58
CA LYS A 98 6.51 -22.56 -8.14
C LYS A 98 7.27 -21.26 -7.85
N LYS A 99 6.60 -20.28 -7.24
CA LYS A 99 7.15 -18.97 -6.82
C LYS A 99 8.14 -19.09 -5.66
N ARG A 100 9.30 -19.72 -5.88
CA ARG A 100 10.35 -19.92 -4.88
C ARG A 100 11.33 -18.75 -4.89
N ALA A 101 11.81 -18.38 -3.71
CA ALA A 101 12.86 -17.38 -3.59
C ALA A 101 14.17 -17.91 -4.19
N LEU A 102 14.89 -17.04 -4.89
CA LEU A 102 16.23 -17.31 -5.41
C LEU A 102 17.19 -17.56 -4.23
N LYS A 103 17.99 -18.61 -4.29
CA LYS A 103 19.11 -18.82 -3.37
C LYS A 103 20.33 -18.09 -3.94
N LYS A 104 20.65 -16.90 -3.42
CA LYS A 104 21.90 -16.18 -3.74
C LYS A 104 22.83 -16.18 -2.53
N ASN A 105 24.13 -16.30 -2.78
CA ASN A 105 25.14 -16.10 -1.74
C ASN A 105 25.09 -14.64 -1.29
N LYS A 106 24.88 -14.42 0.01
CA LYS A 106 24.80 -13.09 0.64
C LYS A 106 26.00 -12.25 0.23
N LYS A 107 25.80 -11.25 -0.64
CA LYS A 107 26.73 -10.12 -0.72
C LYS A 107 26.41 -9.19 0.46
N PRO A 108 27.38 -8.85 1.32
CA PRO A 108 27.16 -7.84 2.34
C PRO A 108 27.19 -6.48 1.64
N GLN A 109 26.02 -5.86 1.46
CA GLN A 109 25.77 -4.41 1.36
C GLN A 109 24.47 -4.15 0.58
N GLN A 110 23.35 -4.18 1.29
CA GLN A 110 22.25 -3.25 1.05
C GLN A 110 21.86 -2.71 2.43
N GLY A 111 21.86 -1.38 2.55
CA GLY A 111 21.84 -0.66 3.81
C GLY A 111 20.60 -0.94 4.64
N ASP A 112 20.75 -0.94 5.96
CA ASP A 112 19.65 -1.23 6.90
C ASP A 112 18.44 -0.30 6.68
N SER A 113 18.67 0.90 6.11
CA SER A 113 17.63 1.84 5.70
C SER A 113 16.69 1.29 4.61
N GLU A 114 17.20 0.57 3.60
CA GLU A 114 16.34 -0.03 2.56
C GLU A 114 15.51 -1.18 3.13
N ARG A 115 16.12 -1.98 4.02
CA ARG A 115 15.43 -3.09 4.71
C ARG A 115 14.26 -2.62 5.55
N ALA A 116 14.33 -1.42 6.12
CA ALA A 116 13.22 -0.83 6.86
C ALA A 116 11.97 -0.61 5.98
N LEU A 117 12.14 -0.47 4.67
CA LEU A 117 11.06 -0.22 3.72
C LEU A 117 10.58 -1.50 3.02
N ILE A 118 11.50 -2.38 2.61
CA ILE A 118 11.15 -3.59 1.83
C ILE A 118 11.31 -4.90 2.60
N GLY A 119 11.63 -4.85 3.90
CA GLY A 119 11.81 -6.02 4.75
C GLY A 119 12.79 -7.02 4.13
N SER A 120 12.34 -8.27 3.97
CA SER A 120 13.15 -9.34 3.37
C SER A 120 13.12 -9.39 1.84
N LEU A 121 12.46 -8.46 1.14
CA LEU A 121 12.31 -8.46 -0.34
C LEU A 121 13.47 -7.78 -1.06
N ILE A 122 14.69 -8.18 -0.72
CA ILE A 122 15.95 -7.56 -1.18
C ILE A 122 16.36 -8.16 -2.52
N ASP A 123 16.66 -9.46 -2.54
CA ASP A 123 17.28 -10.17 -3.68
C ASP A 123 16.59 -11.51 -3.99
N SER A 124 15.45 -11.79 -3.34
CA SER A 124 14.75 -13.06 -3.41
C SER A 124 14.06 -13.34 -4.76
N TYR A 125 13.86 -12.33 -5.60
CA TYR A 125 13.12 -12.42 -6.86
C TYR A 125 13.74 -11.49 -7.92
N PRO A 126 13.42 -11.66 -9.22
CA PRO A 126 13.83 -10.76 -10.29
C PRO A 126 13.04 -9.44 -10.21
N PHE A 127 13.35 -8.63 -9.21
CA PHE A 127 12.73 -7.32 -9.04
C PHE A 127 13.14 -6.38 -10.17
N LYS A 128 12.19 -5.56 -10.62
CA LYS A 128 12.48 -4.49 -11.56
C LYS A 128 13.43 -3.48 -10.92
N ASN A 129 14.41 -3.00 -11.69
CA ASN A 129 15.28 -1.92 -11.21
C ASN A 129 14.44 -0.67 -10.93
N GLU A 130 14.67 -0.04 -9.77
CA GLU A 130 13.82 1.05 -9.26
C GLU A 130 12.31 0.75 -9.26
N GLY A 131 11.96 -0.54 -9.16
CA GLY A 131 10.57 -0.99 -9.19
C GLY A 131 9.76 -0.51 -8.00
N LEU A 132 8.46 -0.38 -8.23
CA LEU A 132 7.51 0.09 -7.24
C LEU A 132 7.40 -0.89 -6.05
N VAL A 133 7.11 -0.35 -4.87
CA VAL A 133 6.69 -1.12 -3.70
C VAL A 133 5.21 -0.89 -3.46
N LYS A 134 4.47 -1.97 -3.22
CA LYS A 134 3.09 -1.92 -2.73
C LYS A 134 3.05 -2.37 -1.28
N LYS A 135 2.42 -1.57 -0.42
CA LYS A 135 2.24 -1.83 1.01
C LYS A 135 0.76 -1.77 1.34
N THR A 136 0.25 -2.80 2.01
CA THR A 136 -1.19 -2.93 2.31
C THR A 136 -1.45 -3.27 3.76
N ILE A 137 -2.55 -2.75 4.29
CA ILE A 137 -3.10 -3.09 5.60
C ILE A 137 -4.62 -3.06 5.51
N SER A 138 -5.28 -3.84 6.35
CA SER A 138 -6.74 -3.90 6.42
C SER A 138 -7.18 -3.70 7.86
N VAL A 139 -8.35 -3.10 8.04
CA VAL A 139 -9.04 -2.97 9.32
C VAL A 139 -10.51 -3.35 9.13
N SER A 140 -11.18 -3.71 10.22
CA SER A 140 -12.63 -3.87 10.24
C SER A 140 -13.26 -2.77 11.08
N TYR A 141 -14.33 -2.17 10.59
CA TYR A 141 -15.11 -1.17 11.31
C TYR A 141 -16.59 -1.50 11.17
N GLN A 142 -17.33 -1.61 12.29
CA GLN A 142 -18.75 -2.01 12.28
C GLN A 142 -19.04 -3.30 11.48
N GLY A 143 -18.13 -4.27 11.54
CA GLY A 143 -18.23 -5.55 10.82
C GLY A 143 -17.91 -5.47 9.33
N VAL A 144 -17.51 -4.30 8.84
CA VAL A 144 -17.18 -4.04 7.44
C VAL A 144 -15.67 -3.94 7.24
N PRO A 145 -15.07 -4.69 6.29
CA PRO A 145 -13.65 -4.57 5.99
C PRO A 145 -13.32 -3.31 5.16
N HIS A 146 -12.29 -2.59 5.61
CA HIS A 146 -11.66 -1.49 4.89
C HIS A 146 -10.21 -1.83 4.59
N HIS A 147 -9.75 -1.42 3.41
CA HIS A 147 -8.43 -1.78 2.92
C HIS A 147 -7.68 -0.54 2.46
N LEU A 148 -6.41 -0.45 2.85
CA LEU A 148 -5.47 0.56 2.38
C LEU A 148 -4.45 -0.11 1.46
N VAL A 149 -4.21 0.52 0.31
CA VAL A 149 -3.16 0.17 -0.64
C VAL A 149 -2.30 1.40 -0.89
N SER A 150 -1.02 1.33 -0.55
CA SER A 150 -0.04 2.40 -0.74
C SER A 150 1.05 1.95 -1.72
N TYR A 151 1.43 2.87 -2.60
CA TYR A 151 2.51 2.70 -3.57
C TYR A 151 3.64 3.68 -3.28
N TYR A 152 4.89 3.23 -3.34
CA TYR A 152 6.04 4.12 -3.21
C TYR A 152 7.29 3.51 -3.86
N ASN A 153 8.18 4.37 -4.33
CA ASN A 153 9.56 3.99 -4.64
C ASN A 153 10.43 4.23 -3.40
N VAL A 154 11.35 3.30 -3.15
CA VAL A 154 12.29 3.38 -2.01
C VAL A 154 13.07 4.70 -2.05
N ASN A 155 13.54 5.12 -3.23
CA ASN A 155 14.30 6.35 -3.42
C ASN A 155 13.49 7.61 -3.05
N ASP A 156 12.18 7.64 -3.32
CA ASP A 156 11.34 8.79 -2.97
C ASP A 156 11.19 8.95 -1.46
N VAL A 157 11.07 7.82 -0.74
CA VAL A 157 10.99 7.82 0.72
C VAL A 157 12.32 8.21 1.34
N MET A 158 13.42 7.61 0.89
CA MET A 158 14.76 7.90 1.43
C MET A 158 15.19 9.35 1.16
N ALA A 159 14.79 9.92 0.02
CA ALA A 159 15.04 11.32 -0.30
C ALA A 159 14.09 12.30 0.41
N GLY A 160 13.15 11.82 1.23
CA GLY A 160 12.20 12.65 1.96
C GLY A 160 11.17 13.36 1.08
N ARG A 161 10.90 12.88 -0.13
CA ARG A 161 9.95 13.48 -1.08
C ARG A 161 8.48 13.23 -0.74
N LEU A 162 8.21 12.23 0.11
CA LEU A 162 6.87 11.80 0.46
C LEU A 162 6.57 12.07 1.94
N THR A 163 5.61 12.96 2.20
CA THR A 163 5.16 13.30 3.56
C THR A 163 4.31 12.17 4.14
N THR A 164 4.44 11.92 5.45
CA THR A 164 3.60 10.94 6.17
C THR A 164 2.30 11.58 6.68
N PRO A 165 1.18 10.84 6.80
CA PRO A 165 -0.06 11.34 7.39
C PRO A 165 0.14 12.03 8.75
N THR A 166 0.94 11.44 9.63
CA THR A 166 1.32 12.03 10.94
C THR A 166 2.00 13.40 10.84
N LYS A 167 2.72 13.67 9.74
CA LYS A 167 3.41 14.96 9.49
C LYS A 167 2.60 15.90 8.60
N HIS A 168 1.47 15.45 8.06
CA HIS A 168 0.70 16.20 7.09
C HIS A 168 -0.19 17.24 7.79
N HIS A 169 -0.10 18.51 7.38
CA HIS A 169 -0.77 19.63 8.06
C HIS A 169 -2.29 19.42 8.25
N ASN A 170 -2.98 18.92 7.22
CA ASN A 170 -4.43 18.74 7.26
C ASN A 170 -4.88 17.53 8.09
N LEU A 171 -3.96 16.63 8.45
CA LEU A 171 -4.25 15.38 9.15
C LEU A 171 -3.70 15.34 10.57
N ARG A 172 -2.90 16.34 10.98
CA ARG A 172 -2.25 16.38 12.29
C ARG A 172 -3.19 16.32 13.51
N ASN A 173 -4.47 16.67 13.31
CA ASN A 173 -5.50 16.66 14.36
C ASN A 173 -6.45 15.46 14.25
N VAL A 174 -6.24 14.57 13.27
CA VAL A 174 -7.06 13.37 13.12
C VAL A 174 -6.60 12.34 14.13
N ILE A 175 -7.48 12.00 15.07
CA ILE A 175 -7.22 11.02 16.12
C ILE A 175 -8.03 9.77 15.81
N PRO A 176 -7.40 8.63 15.48
CA PRO A 176 -8.12 7.39 15.21
C PRO A 176 -8.98 6.97 16.41
N ARG A 177 -10.25 6.62 16.14
CA ARG A 177 -11.15 6.09 17.16
C ARG A 177 -10.63 4.79 17.77
N SER A 178 -11.03 4.50 19.01
CA SER A 178 -10.57 3.33 19.77
C SER A 178 -10.81 2.00 19.04
N GLU A 179 -11.92 1.86 18.31
CA GLU A 179 -12.22 0.66 17.52
C GLU A 179 -11.17 0.36 16.45
N LEU A 180 -10.56 1.39 15.84
CA LEU A 180 -9.47 1.21 14.88
C LEU A 180 -8.15 0.81 15.54
N ILE A 181 -7.99 1.07 16.84
CA ILE A 181 -6.77 0.81 17.61
C ILE A 181 -6.84 -0.56 18.31
N MET A 182 -7.97 -0.85 18.95
CA MET A 182 -8.14 -1.95 19.89
C MET A 182 -8.85 -3.17 19.28
N SER A 183 -9.71 -2.97 18.29
CA SER A 183 -10.55 -4.03 17.73
C SER A 183 -9.94 -4.70 16.50
N GLN A 184 -8.62 -4.62 16.34
CA GLN A 184 -7.91 -5.13 15.18
C GLN A 184 -6.91 -6.23 15.58
N ASN A 185 -6.69 -7.19 14.68
CA ASN A 185 -5.72 -8.27 14.88
C ASN A 185 -4.34 -7.89 14.34
N PHE A 186 -3.75 -6.84 14.90
CA PHE A 186 -2.40 -6.40 14.54
C PHE A 186 -1.35 -7.41 15.00
N ARG A 187 -0.33 -7.62 14.17
CA ARG A 187 0.78 -8.58 14.38
C ARG A 187 1.94 -7.96 15.17
N ALA A 188 1.99 -6.63 15.20
CA ALA A 188 3.01 -5.83 15.85
C ALA A 188 2.35 -4.63 16.55
N PRO A 189 3.03 -4.01 17.53
CA PRO A 189 2.57 -2.76 18.13
C PRO A 189 2.31 -1.67 17.08
N ILE A 190 1.42 -0.74 17.42
CA ILE A 190 1.06 0.42 16.59
C ILE A 190 2.14 1.49 16.67
#